data_AF-A0A059LK12-F1
#
_entry.id   AF-A0A059LK12-F1
#
_cell.length_a   1.000
_cell.length_b   1.000
_cell.length_c   1.000
_cell.angle_alpha   90.00
_cell.angle_beta   90.00
_cell.angle_gamma   90.00
#
_symmetry.space_group_name_H-M   'P 1'
#
loop_
_entity.id
_entity.type
_entity.pdbx_description
1 polymer ?
#
loop_
_entity_poly.entity_id
_entity_poly.type
_entity_poly.pdbx_seq_one_letter_code
_entity_poly.pdbx_strand_id
1 'polypeptide(L)'
;MPWRRLSNANTVSNDLQSPVQALSDEEAKTILDDMEHLVQWCSSLAEDWWSYEVCYKKSVRQVHFEGGKLTEEYSLGVYDNTTAPVFVPADLDDVERENAFISHMFVNGSECDLSGVHRTSEVRFMCDLAYESVVTS
;
A
#
# COMPACT_ATOMS: atom_id res chain seq x y z
N MET A 1 -35.38 -47.32 -19.79
CA MET A 1 -34.77 -47.52 -21.14
C MET A 1 -35.55 -46.63 -22.10
N PRO A 2 -34.95 -45.75 -22.92
CA PRO A 2 -33.79 -46.01 -23.79
C PRO A 2 -32.63 -45.02 -23.63
N TRP A 3 -31.51 -45.39 -24.24
CA TRP A 3 -30.24 -44.66 -24.32
C TRP A 3 -30.21 -43.69 -25.50
N ARG A 4 -29.63 -42.50 -25.33
CA ARG A 4 -28.91 -41.78 -26.39
C ARG A 4 -27.60 -41.23 -25.83
N ARG A 5 -26.51 -41.50 -26.57
CA ARG A 5 -25.17 -40.93 -26.40
C ARG A 5 -25.04 -39.61 -27.19
N LEU A 6 -23.92 -38.94 -26.88
CA LEU A 6 -23.25 -37.77 -27.48
C LEU A 6 -23.49 -36.50 -26.64
N SER A 7 -22.50 -35.77 -26.15
CA SER A 7 -21.04 -35.77 -26.31
C SER A 7 -20.44 -34.82 -25.25
N ASN A 8 -19.14 -34.95 -24.95
CA ASN A 8 -18.38 -34.06 -24.07
C ASN A 8 -18.62 -32.57 -24.34
N ALA A 9 -18.84 -31.81 -23.26
CA ALA A 9 -18.38 -30.43 -23.14
C ALA A 9 -18.15 -30.13 -21.65
N ASN A 10 -16.88 -29.96 -21.28
CA ASN A 10 -16.50 -29.29 -20.05
C ASN A 10 -16.98 -27.84 -20.14
N THR A 11 -17.84 -27.44 -19.21
CA THR A 11 -18.03 -26.02 -18.91
C THR A 11 -18.48 -25.91 -17.46
N VAL A 12 -17.50 -25.73 -16.58
CA VAL A 12 -17.72 -25.08 -15.30
C VAL A 12 -18.00 -23.61 -15.66
N SER A 13 -19.26 -23.18 -15.60
CA SER A 13 -19.57 -21.76 -15.78
C SER A 13 -19.25 -21.05 -14.48
N ASN A 14 -18.18 -20.27 -14.53
CA ASN A 14 -17.84 -19.26 -13.52
C ASN A 14 -18.78 -18.08 -13.75
N ASP A 15 -19.95 -18.10 -13.13
CA ASP A 15 -20.87 -16.96 -13.11
C ASP A 15 -20.95 -16.40 -11.69
N LEU A 16 -19.87 -15.70 -11.32
CA LEU A 16 -19.81 -14.67 -10.28
C LEU A 16 -18.54 -13.82 -10.54
N GLN A 17 -18.42 -13.30 -11.76
CA GLN A 17 -17.43 -12.27 -12.09
C GLN A 17 -18.13 -10.90 -12.02
N SER A 18 -18.10 -10.28 -10.84
CA SER A 18 -18.42 -8.85 -10.68
C SER A 18 -17.31 -8.00 -11.32
N PRO A 19 -17.59 -6.83 -11.91
CA PRO A 19 -16.64 -6.09 -12.73
C PRO A 19 -15.73 -5.20 -11.86
N VAL A 20 -14.67 -5.79 -11.28
CA VAL A 20 -13.52 -5.02 -10.82
C VAL A 20 -12.46 -5.15 -11.90
N GLN A 21 -12.46 -4.26 -12.89
CA GLN A 21 -11.28 -4.16 -13.76
C GLN A 21 -10.20 -3.44 -12.95
N ALA A 22 -9.22 -4.23 -12.45
CA ALA A 22 -7.94 -3.72 -12.01
C ALA A 22 -7.37 -2.76 -13.07
N LEU A 23 -6.71 -1.67 -12.66
CA LEU A 23 -5.98 -0.81 -13.60
C LEU A 23 -5.14 -1.67 -14.53
N SER A 24 -5.08 -1.31 -15.80
CA SER A 24 -4.21 -2.03 -16.73
C SER A 24 -2.76 -1.95 -16.25
N ASP A 25 -1.97 -2.99 -16.54
CA ASP A 25 -0.55 -3.04 -16.18
C ASP A 25 0.24 -1.83 -16.71
N GLU A 26 -0.27 -1.11 -17.72
CA GLU A 26 0.33 0.11 -18.25
C GLU A 26 -0.01 1.34 -17.40
N GLU A 27 -1.26 1.51 -16.98
CA GLU A 27 -1.67 2.64 -16.13
C GLU A 27 -0.98 2.60 -14.76
N ALA A 28 -0.88 1.42 -14.15
CA ALA A 28 -0.14 1.24 -12.90
C ALA A 28 1.35 1.59 -13.05
N LYS A 29 1.95 1.25 -14.20
CA LYS A 29 3.35 1.62 -14.50
C LYS A 29 3.52 3.11 -14.66
N THR A 30 2.60 3.79 -15.35
CA THR A 30 2.67 5.25 -15.51
C THR A 30 2.63 5.96 -14.16
N ILE A 31 1.72 5.57 -13.27
CA ILE A 31 1.65 6.18 -11.93
C ILE A 31 2.94 5.93 -11.13
N LEU A 32 3.48 4.71 -11.19
CA LEU A 32 4.73 4.38 -10.51
C LEU A 32 5.93 5.18 -11.05
N ASP A 33 5.98 5.43 -12.36
CA ASP A 33 7.01 6.26 -13.01
C ASP A 33 6.93 7.72 -12.54
N ASP A 34 5.72 8.29 -12.50
CA ASP A 34 5.49 9.65 -11.99
C ASP A 34 5.94 9.79 -10.52
N MET A 35 5.78 8.74 -9.72
CA MET A 35 6.20 8.72 -8.32
C MET A 35 7.72 8.58 -8.13
N GLU A 36 8.52 8.30 -9.16
CA GLU A 36 9.99 8.17 -9.02
C GLU A 36 10.65 9.47 -8.54
N HIS A 37 10.04 10.62 -8.81
CA HIS A 37 10.51 11.91 -8.29
C HIS A 37 10.46 11.99 -6.75
N LEU A 38 9.68 11.13 -6.09
CA LEU A 38 9.52 11.10 -4.65
C LEU A 38 10.69 10.41 -3.92
N VAL A 39 11.71 9.86 -4.59
CA VAL A 39 12.83 9.13 -3.94
C VAL A 39 13.57 9.95 -2.86
N GLN A 40 13.51 11.28 -2.91
CA GLN A 40 14.08 12.16 -1.88
C GLN A 40 13.06 12.64 -0.83
N TRP A 41 11.78 12.36 -1.04
CA TRP A 41 10.70 12.76 -0.16
C TRP A 41 10.64 11.87 1.09
N CYS A 42 10.54 12.53 2.23
CA CYS A 42 10.20 11.93 3.50
C CYS A 42 9.09 12.77 4.13
N SER A 43 8.15 12.10 4.79
CA SER A 43 7.12 12.75 5.59
C SER A 43 7.05 12.12 6.96
N SER A 44 6.67 12.93 7.94
CA SER A 44 6.56 12.53 9.32
C SER A 44 5.21 12.88 9.88
N LEU A 45 4.65 11.97 10.67
CA LEU A 45 3.39 12.13 11.38
C LEU A 45 3.63 11.90 12.87
N ALA A 46 3.26 12.86 13.70
CA ALA A 46 3.29 12.71 15.15
C ALA A 46 1.92 12.28 15.65
N GLU A 47 1.85 11.10 16.27
CA GLU A 47 0.65 10.56 16.92
C GLU A 47 0.96 10.23 18.39
N ASP A 48 0.48 11.09 19.28
CA ASP A 48 0.64 10.97 20.73
C ASP A 48 2.10 10.76 21.17
N TRP A 49 2.45 9.52 21.58
CA TRP A 49 3.78 9.15 22.07
C TRP A 49 4.77 8.93 20.93
N TRP A 50 4.32 8.52 19.75
CA TRP A 50 5.19 8.13 18.65
C TRP A 50 5.14 9.13 17.50
N SER A 51 6.29 9.38 16.89
CA SER A 51 6.37 9.97 15.57
C SER A 51 6.80 8.92 14.56
N TYR A 52 6.10 8.85 13.45
CA TYR A 52 6.41 7.96 12.34
C TYR A 52 7.04 8.78 11.23
N GLU A 53 8.05 8.24 10.57
CA GLU A 53 8.64 8.83 9.39
C GLU A 53 8.66 7.79 8.27
N VAL A 54 8.14 8.19 7.11
CA VAL A 54 8.15 7.41 5.88
C VAL A 54 9.03 8.14 4.88
N CYS A 55 10.08 7.48 4.41
CA CYS A 55 10.88 7.93 3.28
C CYS A 55 10.61 7.04 2.06
N TYR A 56 10.12 7.62 0.98
CA TYR A 56 9.71 6.88 -0.21
C TYR A 56 10.85 6.02 -0.76
N LYS A 57 10.56 4.73 -1.01
CA LYS A 57 11.51 3.69 -1.44
C LYS A 57 12.81 3.59 -0.62
N LYS A 58 12.82 4.06 0.62
CA LYS A 58 13.97 3.97 1.53
C LYS A 58 13.64 3.17 2.77
N SER A 59 12.89 3.75 3.70
CA SER A 59 12.63 3.15 5.00
C SER A 59 11.42 3.77 5.68
N VAL A 60 10.86 3.01 6.60
CA VAL A 60 9.88 3.49 7.57
C VAL A 60 10.47 3.32 8.96
N ARG A 61 10.34 4.35 9.79
CA ARG A 61 10.78 4.30 11.19
C ARG A 61 9.76 4.92 12.12
N GLN A 62 9.84 4.50 13.37
CA GLN A 62 9.09 5.04 14.49
C GLN A 62 10.09 5.59 15.50
N VAL A 63 9.84 6.80 15.99
CA VAL A 63 10.72 7.51 16.91
C VAL A 63 9.90 8.14 18.03
N HIS A 64 10.44 8.13 19.25
CA HIS A 64 9.87 8.85 20.38
C HIS A 64 10.87 9.91 20.86
N PHE A 65 10.33 11.08 21.19
CA PHE A 65 11.08 12.20 21.73
C PHE A 65 10.59 12.54 23.13
N GLU A 66 11.52 12.66 24.06
CA GLU A 66 11.26 13.16 25.42
C GLU A 66 12.11 14.41 25.66
N GLY A 67 11.47 15.53 26.01
CA GLY A 67 12.18 16.81 26.19
C GLY A 67 12.94 17.30 24.95
N GLY A 68 12.47 16.94 23.74
CA GLY A 68 13.11 17.30 22.47
C GLY A 68 14.32 16.43 22.11
N LYS A 69 14.63 15.40 22.89
CA LYS A 69 15.70 14.44 22.61
C LYS A 69 15.12 13.12 22.15
N LEU A 70 15.70 12.55 21.09
CA LEU A 70 15.38 11.20 20.64
C LEU A 70 15.73 10.20 21.75
N THR A 71 14.74 9.48 22.25
CA THR A 71 14.89 8.49 23.33
C THR A 71 14.75 7.07 22.82
N GLU A 72 13.83 6.84 21.88
CA GLU A 72 13.59 5.52 21.29
C GLU A 72 13.46 5.62 19.77
N GLU A 73 14.06 4.68 19.04
CA GLU A 73 14.00 4.57 17.58
C GLU A 73 13.88 3.11 17.17
N TYR A 74 12.87 2.82 16.35
CA TYR A 74 12.62 1.49 15.79
C TYR A 74 12.47 1.60 14.28
N SER A 75 13.26 0.78 13.55
CA SER A 75 12.99 0.56 12.13
C SER A 75 11.74 -0.29 11.99
N LEU A 76 10.77 0.18 11.21
CA LEU A 76 9.55 -0.55 10.86
C LEU A 76 9.66 -1.27 9.52
N GLY A 77 10.78 -1.09 8.82
CA GLY A 77 11.14 -1.79 7.60
C GLY A 77 11.98 -0.93 6.65
N VAL A 78 12.70 -1.61 5.78
CA VAL A 78 13.43 -1.04 4.64
C VAL A 78 12.69 -1.44 3.38
N TYR A 79 12.65 -0.54 2.39
CA TYR A 79 11.94 -0.80 1.14
C TYR A 79 12.45 -2.08 0.47
N ASP A 80 11.52 -2.99 0.19
CA ASP A 80 11.83 -4.23 -0.51
C ASP A 80 11.76 -4.02 -2.02
N ASN A 81 12.91 -4.07 -2.71
CA ASN A 81 12.95 -3.96 -4.17
C ASN A 81 12.60 -5.27 -4.88
N THR A 82 12.44 -6.37 -4.14
CA THR A 82 12.09 -7.69 -4.71
C THR A 82 10.58 -7.88 -4.83
N THR A 83 9.82 -7.20 -3.97
CA THR A 83 8.36 -7.19 -4.01
C THR A 83 7.88 -6.01 -4.85
N ALA A 84 7.13 -6.29 -5.91
CA ALA A 84 6.55 -5.26 -6.75
C ALA A 84 5.44 -4.49 -5.99
N PRO A 85 5.33 -3.16 -6.19
CA PRO A 85 4.17 -2.39 -5.72
C PRO A 85 2.86 -2.98 -6.23
N VAL A 86 1.82 -2.95 -5.38
CA VAL A 86 0.48 -3.43 -5.73
C VAL A 86 -0.46 -2.25 -5.87
N PHE A 87 -1.11 -2.10 -7.03
CA PHE A 87 -2.20 -1.16 -7.20
C PHE A 87 -3.52 -1.80 -6.80
N VAL A 88 -4.28 -1.12 -5.95
CA VAL A 88 -5.61 -1.53 -5.51
C VAL A 88 -6.62 -0.46 -5.98
N PRO A 89 -7.57 -0.80 -6.87
CA PRO A 89 -8.62 0.13 -7.28
C PRO A 89 -9.59 0.42 -6.14
N ALA A 90 -10.25 1.57 -6.18
CA ALA A 90 -11.34 1.87 -5.25
C ALA A 90 -12.51 0.90 -5.48
N ASP A 91 -13.12 0.40 -4.40
CA ASP A 91 -14.34 -0.41 -4.49
C ASP A 91 -15.52 0.47 -4.93
N LEU A 92 -16.21 0.05 -5.98
CA LEU A 92 -17.31 0.81 -6.59
C LEU A 92 -18.60 0.81 -5.74
N ASP A 93 -18.71 -0.13 -4.81
CA ASP A 93 -19.84 -0.25 -3.88
C ASP A 93 -19.68 0.64 -2.64
N ASP A 94 -18.49 1.22 -2.44
CA ASP A 94 -18.23 2.22 -1.42
C ASP A 94 -18.46 3.61 -2.02
N VAL A 95 -19.34 4.40 -1.40
CA VAL A 95 -19.79 5.70 -1.94
C VAL A 95 -18.62 6.71 -2.04
N GLU A 96 -17.49 6.39 -1.43
CA GLU A 96 -16.25 7.15 -1.43
C GLU A 96 -15.26 6.51 -2.43
N ARG A 97 -15.24 7.04 -3.66
CA ARG A 97 -14.25 6.73 -4.72
C ARG A 97 -12.79 7.05 -4.36
N GLU A 98 -12.50 7.31 -3.09
CA GLU A 98 -11.26 7.85 -2.54
C GLU A 98 -10.31 6.75 -2.04
N ASN A 99 -10.68 5.47 -2.16
CA ASN A 99 -9.95 4.35 -1.58
C ASN A 99 -8.98 3.65 -2.54
N ALA A 100 -8.67 4.22 -3.71
CA ALA A 100 -7.65 3.66 -4.60
C ALA A 100 -6.25 3.97 -4.06
N PHE A 101 -5.37 2.96 -3.99
CA PHE A 101 -4.02 3.15 -3.46
C PHE A 101 -2.95 2.28 -4.13
N ILE A 102 -1.70 2.73 -4.01
CA ILE A 102 -0.51 1.95 -4.33
C ILE A 102 0.14 1.50 -3.02
N SER A 103 0.36 0.20 -2.89
CA SER A 103 0.92 -0.44 -1.71
C SER A 103 2.39 -0.80 -1.91
N HIS A 104 3.26 -0.35 -1.01
CA HIS A 104 4.67 -0.70 -0.93
C HIS A 104 4.96 -1.47 0.36
N MET A 105 5.70 -2.57 0.24
CA MET A 105 6.14 -3.36 1.40
C MET A 105 7.54 -2.93 1.88
N PHE A 106 7.66 -2.80 3.20
CA PHE A 106 8.91 -2.48 3.90
C PHE A 106 9.21 -3.58 4.90
N VAL A 107 10.33 -4.28 4.73
CA VAL A 107 10.67 -5.52 5.46
C VAL A 107 11.97 -5.38 6.24
N ASN A 108 12.34 -6.39 7.02
CA ASN A 108 13.61 -6.42 7.77
C ASN A 108 13.81 -5.20 8.70
N GLY A 109 12.75 -4.77 9.37
CA GLY A 109 12.82 -3.77 10.42
C GLY A 109 13.56 -4.27 11.66
N SER A 110 13.54 -3.45 12.72
CA SER A 110 14.05 -3.85 14.04
C SER A 110 13.33 -5.10 14.56
N GLU A 111 14.06 -5.96 15.27
CA GLU A 111 13.48 -7.15 15.91
C GLU A 111 12.50 -6.72 17.02
N CYS A 112 11.31 -7.33 17.03
CA CYS A 112 10.34 -7.11 18.08
C CYS A 112 10.73 -7.93 19.32
N ASP A 113 10.93 -7.25 20.43
CA ASP A 113 11.26 -7.82 21.74
C ASP A 113 10.23 -8.84 22.25
N LEU A 114 8.94 -8.65 21.92
CA LEU A 114 7.87 -9.55 22.33
C LEU A 114 7.75 -10.81 21.47
N SER A 115 8.05 -10.72 20.17
CA SER A 115 7.84 -11.84 19.23
C SER A 115 9.13 -12.47 18.69
N GLY A 116 10.27 -11.77 18.79
CA GLY A 116 11.53 -12.13 18.15
C GLY A 116 11.53 -11.99 16.62
N VAL A 117 10.47 -11.43 16.03
CA VAL A 117 10.32 -11.30 14.57
C VAL A 117 10.68 -9.87 14.15
N HIS A 118 11.35 -9.73 13.00
CA HIS A 118 11.62 -8.43 12.39
C HIS A 118 10.33 -7.72 11.99
N ARG A 119 10.19 -6.45 12.40
CA ARG A 119 9.04 -5.62 12.03
C ARG A 119 8.95 -5.46 10.51
N THR A 120 7.73 -5.41 10.01
CA THR A 120 7.39 -5.23 8.59
C THR A 120 6.20 -4.29 8.50
N SER A 121 6.16 -3.45 7.47
CA SER A 121 5.10 -2.45 7.27
C SER A 121 4.63 -2.42 5.82
N GLU A 122 3.34 -2.13 5.66
CA GLU A 122 2.73 -1.78 4.38
C GLU A 122 2.49 -0.26 4.36
N VAL A 123 2.98 0.44 3.34
CA VAL A 123 2.70 1.86 3.13
C VAL A 123 1.79 2.02 1.92
N ARG A 124 0.65 2.68 2.11
CA ARG A 124 -0.34 2.93 1.06
C ARG A 124 -0.30 4.39 0.63
N PHE A 125 -0.06 4.63 -0.65
CA PHE A 125 -0.11 5.95 -1.27
C PHE A 125 -1.48 6.14 -1.91
N MET A 126 -2.19 7.17 -1.48
CA MET A 126 -3.54 7.51 -1.94
C MET A 126 -3.51 8.90 -2.58
N CYS A 127 -4.38 9.12 -3.56
CA CYS A 127 -4.61 10.46 -4.09
C CYS A 127 -5.55 11.19 -3.13
N ASP A 128 -5.09 12.32 -2.58
CA ASP A 128 -5.93 13.22 -1.81
C ASP A 128 -6.39 14.37 -2.72
N LEU A 129 -7.68 14.37 -3.06
CA LEU A 129 -8.32 15.43 -3.85
C LEU A 129 -8.85 16.58 -2.97
N ALA A 130 -8.76 16.47 -1.64
CA ALA A 130 -9.19 17.51 -0.70
C ALA A 130 -8.14 18.63 -0.53
N TYR A 131 -6.98 18.54 -1.21
CA TYR A 131 -5.97 19.60 -1.25
C TYR A 131 -6.39 20.78 -2.17
N GLU A 132 -7.57 21.33 -1.92
CA GLU A 132 -7.97 22.65 -2.43
C GLU A 132 -8.54 23.51 -1.28
N SER A 133 -7.78 23.66 -0.19
CA SER A 133 -7.94 24.79 0.73
C SER A 133 -6.86 24.79 1.82
N VAL A 134 -5.70 25.43 1.58
CA VAL A 134 -5.00 26.39 2.48
C VAL A 134 -3.82 26.96 1.67
N VAL A 135 -4.09 27.85 0.73
CA VAL A 135 -3.12 28.88 0.33
C VAL A 135 -3.79 30.21 0.61
N THR A 136 -3.69 30.68 1.86
CA THR A 136 -3.99 32.07 2.19
C THR A 136 -2.68 32.84 2.21
N SER A 137 -2.60 33.83 1.32
CA SER A 137 -1.56 34.84 1.17
C SER A 137 -1.32 35.66 2.44
#